data_AF-A0A2G6X453-F1
#
_entry.id   AF-A0A2G6X453-F1
#
_cell.length_a   1.000
_cell.length_b   1.000
_cell.length_c   1.000
_cell.angle_alpha   90.00
_cell.angle_beta   90.00
_cell.angle_gamma   90.00
#
_symmetry.space_group_name_H-M   'P 1'
#
loop_
_entity.id
_entity.type
_entity.pdbx_description
1 polymer ?
#
loop_
_entity_poly.entity_id
_entity_poly.type
_entity_poly.pdbx_seq_one_letter_code
_entity_poly.pdbx_strand_id
1 'polypeptide(L)'
;MTGMSSSHHAIPDIVSSAQLLPRAAAVDSGEIKITFINYSKYEFRRDVTGYTKDFALGSITSSPGTVLKARSGMESLDICQIAFSWIAEGANNAYVTWYSPEIPVRFGARIVAPVQVFGMGPRPHWEVCWDNNPGGDPHWAKSGSEPSDPRVFFADGHIAGLTATGRAQSWHTALDLTITLGDYTQGKS
;
A
#
# COMPACT_ATOMS: atom_id res chain seq x y z
N MET A 1 41.83 53.03 -21.39
CA MET A 1 42.03 52.14 -20.22
C MET A 1 40.66 51.88 -19.65
N THR A 2 40.05 50.79 -20.09
CA THR A 2 38.60 50.56 -20.01
C THR A 2 38.39 49.26 -19.26
N GLY A 3 37.68 49.33 -18.13
CA GLY A 3 37.51 48.25 -17.17
C GLY A 3 36.66 47.09 -17.70
N MET A 4 37.02 45.87 -17.31
CA MET A 4 36.22 44.67 -17.49
C MET A 4 35.38 44.44 -16.22
N SER A 5 34.06 44.47 -16.38
CA SER A 5 33.09 44.01 -15.39
C SER A 5 32.79 42.53 -15.66
N SER A 6 33.08 41.66 -14.69
CA SER A 6 32.72 40.24 -14.73
C SER A 6 31.37 40.06 -14.05
N SER A 7 30.33 39.74 -14.83
CA SER A 7 29.03 39.31 -14.33
C SER A 7 29.02 37.79 -14.18
N HIS A 8 29.20 37.32 -12.95
CA HIS A 8 28.92 35.94 -12.58
C HIS A 8 27.40 35.73 -12.52
N HIS A 9 26.84 35.05 -13.52
CA HIS A 9 25.50 34.49 -13.45
C HIS A 9 25.51 33.26 -12.56
N ALA A 10 24.99 33.41 -11.33
CA ALA A 10 24.67 32.29 -10.45
C ALA A 10 23.41 31.58 -10.97
N ILE A 11 23.52 30.29 -11.22
CA ILE A 11 22.41 29.37 -11.51
C ILE A 11 21.66 29.15 -10.18
N PRO A 12 20.34 29.38 -10.09
CA PRO A 12 19.63 29.04 -8.87
C PRO A 12 19.50 27.52 -8.74
N ASP A 13 20.05 26.98 -7.66
CA ASP A 13 19.88 25.61 -7.19
C ASP A 13 18.37 25.27 -7.05
N ILE A 14 17.83 24.55 -8.03
CA ILE A 14 16.50 23.93 -7.95
C ILE A 14 16.72 22.47 -7.53
N VAL A 15 17.09 22.23 -6.27
CA VAL A 15 16.91 20.90 -5.65
C VAL A 15 16.73 21.06 -4.15
N SER A 16 15.80 20.28 -3.59
CA SER A 16 15.56 20.05 -2.16
C SER A 16 14.64 21.04 -1.46
N SER A 17 13.40 21.06 -1.92
CA SER A 17 12.26 21.30 -1.05
C SER A 17 11.22 20.21 -1.30
N ALA A 18 11.63 18.96 -1.05
CA ALA A 18 10.66 17.96 -0.62
C ALA A 18 10.18 18.43 0.76
N GLN A 19 9.15 19.29 0.76
CA GLN A 19 8.41 19.60 1.96
C GLN A 19 7.92 18.27 2.49
N LEU A 20 8.58 17.80 3.56
CA LEU A 20 8.03 16.83 4.48
C LEU A 20 6.65 17.36 4.84
N LEU A 21 5.62 16.75 4.25
CA LEU A 21 4.25 17.03 4.64
C LEU A 21 4.19 16.88 6.17
N PRO A 22 3.62 17.85 6.90
CA PRO A 22 3.48 17.72 8.34
C PRO A 22 2.74 16.41 8.59
N ARG A 23 3.40 15.53 9.36
CA ARG A 23 2.86 14.26 9.81
C ARG A 23 1.57 14.59 10.55
N ALA A 24 0.44 14.48 9.85
CA ALA A 24 -0.87 14.60 10.50
C ALA A 24 -0.81 13.69 11.71
N ALA A 25 -1.21 14.21 12.87
CA ALA A 25 -1.28 13.41 14.09
C ALA A 25 -2.23 12.26 13.79
N ALA A 26 -1.66 11.10 13.44
CA ALA A 26 -2.43 9.95 13.07
C ALA A 26 -3.08 9.43 14.34
N VAL A 27 -4.40 9.51 14.35
CA VAL A 27 -5.24 9.11 15.45
C VAL A 27 -5.17 7.60 15.56
N ASP A 28 -5.09 7.09 16.78
CA ASP A 28 -5.37 5.69 17.12
C ASP A 28 -6.88 5.42 16.96
N SER A 29 -7.40 5.63 15.74
CA SER A 29 -8.82 5.65 15.39
C SER A 29 -9.34 4.28 14.94
N GLY A 30 -8.52 3.23 14.98
CA GLY A 30 -8.86 1.93 14.41
C GLY A 30 -8.96 1.91 12.88
N GLU A 31 -8.44 2.93 12.18
CA GLU A 31 -8.48 3.00 10.72
C GLU A 31 -7.60 1.92 10.07
N ILE A 32 -8.22 1.15 9.17
CA ILE A 32 -7.54 0.14 8.36
C ILE A 32 -7.64 0.58 6.91
N LYS A 33 -6.49 0.88 6.29
CA LYS A 33 -6.44 1.43 4.94
C LYS A 33 -5.42 0.72 4.08
N ILE A 34 -5.83 0.38 2.85
CA ILE A 34 -4.95 -0.16 1.82
C ILE A 34 -5.08 0.72 0.59
N THR A 35 -3.99 1.37 0.19
CA THR A 35 -3.88 2.20 -1.01
C THR A 35 -2.99 1.49 -2.03
N PHE A 36 -3.46 1.37 -3.27
CA PHE A 36 -2.67 0.90 -4.40
C PHE A 36 -2.42 2.06 -5.35
N ILE A 37 -1.17 2.22 -5.78
CA ILE A 37 -0.74 3.21 -6.76
C ILE A 37 -0.03 2.49 -7.89
N ASN A 38 -0.46 2.71 -9.13
CA ASN A 38 0.08 2.05 -10.30
C ASN A 38 0.75 3.04 -11.25
N TYR A 39 2.08 3.07 -11.22
CA TYR A 39 2.92 3.78 -12.19
C TYR A 39 3.42 2.89 -13.32
N SER A 40 3.11 1.59 -13.30
CA SER A 40 3.52 0.67 -14.36
C SER A 40 2.73 0.89 -15.66
N LYS A 41 3.24 0.35 -16.75
CA LYS A 41 2.56 0.39 -18.05
C LYS A 41 1.33 -0.53 -18.15
N TYR A 42 1.12 -1.44 -17.21
CA TYR A 42 0.03 -2.41 -17.26
C TYR A 42 -1.19 -1.94 -16.46
N GLU A 43 -2.37 -2.21 -17.00
CA GLU A 43 -3.62 -2.08 -16.25
C GLU A 43 -3.90 -3.37 -15.49
N PHE A 44 -4.48 -3.23 -14.30
CA PHE A 44 -4.95 -4.36 -13.50
C PHE A 44 -6.44 -4.25 -13.22
N ARG A 45 -7.11 -5.40 -13.26
CA ARG A 45 -8.51 -5.54 -12.88
C ARG A 45 -8.57 -6.06 -11.46
N ARG A 46 -9.50 -5.55 -10.67
CA ARG A 46 -9.73 -6.05 -9.32
C ARG A 46 -10.14 -7.51 -9.41
N ASP A 47 -9.43 -8.37 -8.70
CA ASP A 47 -9.74 -9.79 -8.57
C ASP A 47 -10.53 -9.99 -7.26
N VAL A 48 -9.99 -10.75 -6.30
CA VAL A 48 -10.61 -11.00 -5.01
C VAL A 48 -10.45 -9.77 -4.11
N THR A 49 -11.56 -9.30 -3.52
CA THR A 49 -11.61 -8.20 -2.55
C THR A 49 -12.60 -8.55 -1.43
N GLY A 50 -12.36 -8.08 -0.21
CA GLY A 50 -13.27 -8.34 0.89
C GLY A 50 -12.70 -8.04 2.26
N TYR A 51 -13.51 -8.33 3.26
CA TYR A 51 -13.17 -8.21 4.66
C TYR A 51 -13.97 -9.23 5.48
N THR A 52 -13.45 -9.64 6.64
CA THR A 52 -14.19 -10.53 7.56
C THR A 52 -15.40 -9.80 8.14
N LYS A 53 -16.56 -10.46 8.14
CA LYS A 53 -17.84 -9.84 8.56
C LYS A 53 -17.83 -9.32 10.01
N ASP A 54 -16.91 -9.81 10.85
CA ASP A 54 -16.70 -9.36 12.24
C ASP A 54 -15.98 -8.01 12.36
N PHE A 55 -15.70 -7.34 11.24
CA PHE A 55 -15.67 -5.87 11.17
C PHE A 55 -17.06 -5.25 11.47
N ALA A 56 -17.98 -5.98 12.12
CA ALA A 56 -19.43 -5.77 12.20
C ALA A 56 -19.88 -4.44 12.83
N LEU A 57 -18.97 -3.63 13.35
CA LEU A 57 -19.25 -2.27 13.83
C LEU A 57 -18.49 -1.18 13.07
N GLY A 58 -17.62 -1.53 12.13
CA GLY A 58 -16.94 -0.60 11.23
C GLY A 58 -17.76 -0.32 9.98
N SER A 59 -17.72 0.93 9.51
CA SER A 59 -18.26 1.32 8.21
C SER A 59 -17.15 1.31 7.17
N ILE A 60 -17.38 0.66 6.02
CA ILE A 60 -16.51 0.88 4.86
C ILE A 60 -16.63 2.36 4.47
N THR A 61 -15.52 3.09 4.56
CA THR A 61 -15.44 4.48 4.15
C THR A 61 -15.26 4.58 2.63
N SER A 62 -14.46 3.67 2.06
CA SER A 62 -14.27 3.55 0.62
C SER A 62 -13.94 2.10 0.22
N SER A 63 -14.36 1.72 -0.98
CA SER A 63 -13.97 0.47 -1.62
C SER A 63 -13.26 0.80 -2.94
N PRO A 64 -12.23 0.04 -3.34
CA PRO A 64 -11.54 0.28 -4.60
C PRO A 64 -12.48 0.03 -5.77
N GLY A 65 -12.27 0.71 -6.89
CA GLY A 65 -12.94 0.45 -8.15
C GLY A 65 -12.58 -0.91 -8.76
N THR A 66 -13.09 -1.19 -9.96
CA THR A 66 -12.81 -2.45 -10.68
C THR A 66 -11.50 -2.44 -11.46
N VAL A 67 -10.86 -1.28 -11.61
CA VAL A 67 -9.68 -1.09 -12.47
C VAL A 67 -8.65 -0.21 -11.77
N LEU A 68 -7.43 -0.71 -11.66
CA LEU A 68 -6.25 0.05 -11.29
C LEU A 68 -5.49 0.44 -12.56
N LYS A 69 -5.79 1.64 -13.06
CA LYS A 69 -5.31 2.16 -14.34
C LYS A 69 -3.78 2.15 -14.44
N ALA A 70 -3.26 1.88 -15.63
CA ALA A 70 -1.84 2.04 -15.92
C ALA A 70 -1.37 3.49 -15.72
N ARG A 71 -0.10 3.66 -15.34
CA ARG A 71 0.66 4.93 -15.20
C ARG A 71 0.17 5.94 -14.15
N SER A 72 -1.10 5.94 -13.79
CA SER A 72 -1.67 6.92 -12.85
C SER A 72 -2.83 6.38 -11.99
N GLY A 73 -3.09 5.08 -12.03
CA GLY A 73 -4.16 4.48 -11.23
C GLY A 73 -3.89 4.62 -9.74
N MET A 74 -4.90 5.04 -8.98
CA MET A 74 -4.87 5.02 -7.53
C MET A 74 -6.23 4.52 -7.03
N GLU A 75 -6.21 3.49 -6.19
CA GLU A 75 -7.40 2.87 -5.64
C GLU A 75 -7.19 2.56 -4.16
N SER A 76 -8.24 2.68 -3.35
CA SER A 76 -8.13 2.46 -1.90
C SER A 76 -9.29 1.66 -1.35
N LEU A 77 -8.97 0.80 -0.38
CA LEU A 77 -9.92 0.23 0.57
C LEU A 77 -9.70 0.93 1.90
N ASP A 78 -10.73 1.57 2.42
CA ASP A 78 -10.70 2.29 3.70
C ASP A 78 -11.85 1.78 4.57
N ILE A 79 -11.48 1.28 5.75
CA ILE A 79 -12.42 0.79 6.74
C ILE A 79 -12.15 1.56 8.03
N CYS A 80 -13.13 2.39 8.41
CA CYS A 80 -13.16 3.01 9.71
C CYS A 80 -13.77 2.02 10.71
N GLN A 81 -12.98 1.56 11.68
CA GLN A 81 -13.53 0.77 12.77
C GLN A 81 -14.08 1.67 13.88
N ILE A 82 -15.38 1.54 14.20
CA ILE A 82 -15.99 2.30 15.30
C ILE A 82 -15.88 1.56 16.64
N ALA A 83 -15.62 0.25 16.64
CA ALA A 83 -15.22 -0.50 17.82
C ALA A 83 -14.69 -1.87 17.40
N PHE A 84 -13.49 -2.25 17.86
CA PHE A 84 -13.12 -3.66 17.96
C PHE A 84 -14.07 -4.28 18.98
N SER A 85 -15.22 -4.82 18.54
CA SER A 85 -16.12 -5.48 19.48
C SER A 85 -15.41 -6.70 20.04
N TRP A 86 -15.02 -6.60 21.30
CA TRP A 86 -14.79 -7.52 22.42
C TRP A 86 -15.33 -8.96 22.33
N ILE A 87 -16.11 -9.31 21.30
CA ILE A 87 -16.85 -10.55 21.14
C ILE A 87 -16.82 -10.92 19.65
N ALA A 88 -15.80 -11.65 19.19
CA ALA A 88 -15.85 -12.59 18.06
C ALA A 88 -14.50 -13.29 17.86
N GLU A 89 -14.56 -14.54 17.39
CA GLU A 89 -13.44 -15.46 17.19
C GLU A 89 -12.60 -15.08 15.96
N GLY A 90 -11.27 -14.97 16.14
CA GLY A 90 -10.32 -14.89 15.02
C GLY A 90 -9.88 -13.48 14.61
N ALA A 91 -8.89 -13.41 13.73
CA ALA A 91 -8.33 -12.14 13.26
C ALA A 91 -9.23 -11.50 12.19
N ASN A 92 -9.41 -10.19 12.28
CA ASN A 92 -10.12 -9.42 11.29
C ASN A 92 -9.22 -9.16 10.08
N ASN A 93 -9.71 -9.43 8.87
CA ASN A 93 -8.91 -9.26 7.65
C ASN A 93 -9.58 -8.28 6.71
N ALA A 94 -8.80 -7.41 6.07
CA ALA A 94 -9.22 -6.58 4.95
C ALA A 94 -8.25 -6.83 3.80
N TYR A 95 -8.74 -7.13 2.59
CA TYR A 95 -7.86 -7.55 1.50
C TYR A 95 -8.37 -7.08 0.14
N VAL A 96 -7.41 -6.82 -0.75
CA VAL A 96 -7.65 -6.49 -2.16
C VAL A 96 -6.55 -7.13 -3.00
N THR A 97 -6.96 -7.76 -4.10
CA THR A 97 -6.06 -8.29 -5.12
C THR A 97 -6.40 -7.72 -6.49
N TRP A 98 -5.38 -7.70 -7.35
CA TRP A 98 -5.37 -7.10 -8.67
C TRP A 98 -4.75 -8.11 -9.64
N TYR A 99 -5.36 -8.29 -10.80
CA TYR A 99 -4.92 -9.21 -11.83
C TYR A 99 -4.78 -8.51 -13.17
N SER A 100 -3.68 -8.78 -13.89
CA SER A 100 -3.54 -8.33 -15.28
C SER A 100 -3.52 -9.55 -16.21
N PRO A 101 -4.41 -9.63 -17.21
CA PRO A 101 -4.36 -10.70 -18.20
C PRO A 101 -3.22 -10.54 -19.21
N GLU A 102 -2.67 -9.33 -19.38
CA GLU A 102 -1.57 -9.05 -20.31
C GLU A 102 -0.25 -9.66 -19.82
N ILE A 103 -0.03 -9.58 -18.53
CA ILE A 103 1.09 -10.19 -17.81
C ILE A 103 0.47 -11.04 -16.71
N PRO A 104 0.20 -12.34 -16.93
CA PRO A 104 -0.72 -13.17 -16.14
C PRO A 104 -0.26 -13.31 -14.68
N VAL A 105 -0.43 -12.24 -13.91
CA VAL A 105 0.01 -12.05 -12.56
C VAL A 105 -1.13 -11.44 -11.79
N ARG A 106 -1.41 -12.06 -10.65
CA ARG A 106 -2.18 -11.49 -9.57
C ARG A 106 -1.21 -11.00 -8.53
N PHE A 107 -1.48 -9.83 -7.97
CA PHE A 107 -0.82 -9.35 -6.77
C PHE A 107 -1.85 -8.74 -5.83
N GLY A 108 -1.54 -8.62 -4.56
CA GLY A 108 -2.44 -7.97 -3.62
C GLY A 108 -1.86 -7.84 -2.24
N ALA A 109 -2.65 -7.22 -1.37
CA ALA A 109 -2.32 -7.07 0.03
C ALA A 109 -3.52 -7.42 0.90
N ARG A 110 -3.24 -7.94 2.09
CA ARG A 110 -4.19 -8.03 3.19
C ARG A 110 -3.63 -7.37 4.43
N ILE A 111 -4.50 -6.69 5.16
CA ILE A 111 -4.24 -6.29 6.55
C ILE A 111 -4.94 -7.31 7.44
N VAL A 112 -4.19 -7.82 8.40
CA VAL A 112 -4.65 -8.71 9.47
C VAL A 112 -4.64 -7.90 10.75
N ALA A 113 -5.81 -7.64 11.31
CA ALA A 113 -6.02 -6.94 12.57
C ALA A 113 -6.47 -7.97 13.63
N PRO A 114 -5.56 -8.44 14.48
CA PRO A 114 -5.91 -9.35 15.57
C PRO A 114 -6.88 -8.71 16.55
N VAL A 115 -7.66 -9.54 17.27
CA VAL A 115 -8.52 -9.05 18.34
C VAL A 115 -7.67 -8.34 19.40
N GLN A 116 -8.11 -7.15 19.79
CA GLN A 116 -7.53 -6.39 20.90
C GLN A 116 -8.58 -6.18 21.98
N VAL A 117 -8.19 -6.42 23.24
CA VAL A 117 -9.08 -6.31 24.40
C VAL A 117 -8.56 -5.19 25.30
N PHE A 118 -9.33 -4.11 25.47
CA PHE A 118 -8.90 -2.91 26.21
C PHE A 118 -7.56 -2.33 25.74
N GLY A 119 -7.29 -2.37 24.43
CA GLY A 119 -5.99 -1.94 23.89
C GLY A 119 -4.83 -2.87 24.27
N MET A 120 -5.10 -4.11 24.69
CA MET A 120 -4.09 -5.16 24.84
C MET A 120 -4.21 -6.16 23.70
N GLY A 121 -3.10 -6.45 23.03
CA GLY A 121 -3.03 -7.41 21.94
C GLY A 121 -1.97 -7.05 20.91
N PRO A 122 -1.74 -7.92 19.92
CA PRO A 122 -0.83 -7.63 18.82
C PRO A 122 -1.39 -6.51 17.95
N ARG A 123 -0.50 -5.69 17.40
CA ARG A 123 -0.86 -4.66 16.43
C ARG A 123 -1.31 -5.28 15.12
N PRO A 124 -2.13 -4.56 14.32
CA PRO A 124 -2.37 -4.97 12.95
C PRO A 124 -1.05 -5.13 12.18
N HIS A 125 -1.01 -6.12 11.31
CA HIS A 125 0.11 -6.36 10.40
C HIS A 125 -0.44 -6.60 9.00
N TRP A 126 0.45 -6.68 8.01
CA TRP A 126 0.04 -6.86 6.63
C TRP A 126 0.85 -7.95 5.95
N GLU A 127 0.23 -8.49 4.91
CA GLU A 127 0.76 -9.57 4.12
C GLU A 127 0.48 -9.29 2.65
N VAL A 128 1.28 -9.90 1.79
CA VAL A 128 1.17 -9.76 0.34
C VAL A 128 0.99 -11.11 -0.31
N CYS A 129 0.30 -11.13 -1.44
CA CYS A 129 0.25 -12.28 -2.33
C CYS A 129 0.75 -11.88 -3.70
N TRP A 130 1.37 -12.83 -4.40
CA TRP A 130 1.52 -12.77 -5.84
C TRP A 130 1.54 -14.17 -6.41
N ASP A 131 0.76 -14.41 -7.45
CA ASP A 131 0.62 -15.70 -8.13
C ASP A 131 0.00 -15.48 -9.52
N ASN A 132 -0.47 -16.54 -10.18
CA ASN A 132 -1.15 -16.50 -11.46
C ASN A 132 -2.54 -17.17 -11.41
N ASN A 133 -3.19 -17.19 -10.25
CA ASN A 133 -4.44 -17.91 -10.01
C ASN A 133 -5.63 -16.95 -9.72
N PRO A 134 -6.11 -16.18 -10.71
CA PRO A 134 -7.22 -15.25 -10.52
C PRO A 134 -8.49 -15.97 -10.07
N GLY A 135 -9.24 -15.36 -9.16
CA GLY A 135 -10.49 -15.90 -8.59
C GLY A 135 -10.29 -17.02 -7.56
N GLY A 136 -9.08 -17.57 -7.41
CA GLY A 136 -8.77 -18.56 -6.38
C GLY A 136 -8.38 -17.93 -5.04
N ASP A 137 -8.20 -18.75 -4.00
CA ASP A 137 -7.73 -18.26 -2.70
C ASP A 137 -6.29 -17.75 -2.81
N PRO A 138 -5.98 -16.51 -2.37
CA PRO A 138 -4.60 -16.01 -2.44
C PRO A 138 -3.70 -16.64 -1.39
N HIS A 139 -2.47 -16.96 -1.79
CA HIS A 139 -1.42 -17.40 -0.88
C HIS A 139 -0.67 -16.19 -0.34
N TRP A 140 -0.84 -15.93 0.95
CA TRP A 140 -0.33 -14.74 1.60
C TRP A 140 1.00 -15.00 2.31
N ALA A 141 1.90 -14.03 2.24
CA ALA A 141 3.18 -14.03 2.93
C ALA A 141 3.35 -12.73 3.74
N LYS A 142 3.79 -12.86 5.00
CA LYS A 142 4.05 -11.71 5.90
C LYS A 142 5.04 -10.71 5.34
N SER A 143 4.74 -9.42 5.46
CA SER A 143 5.59 -8.36 4.92
C SER A 143 7.01 -8.31 5.52
N GLY A 144 7.15 -8.67 6.79
CA GLY A 144 8.42 -8.68 7.50
C GLY A 144 8.24 -9.13 8.95
N SER A 145 9.19 -8.76 9.80
CA SER A 145 9.12 -8.97 11.25
C SER A 145 8.20 -7.97 11.93
N GLU A 146 8.23 -6.71 11.49
CA GLU A 146 7.45 -5.61 12.04
C GLU A 146 6.37 -5.14 11.05
N PRO A 147 5.19 -4.70 11.51
CA PRO A 147 4.15 -4.18 10.65
C PRO A 147 4.58 -3.00 9.76
N SER A 148 5.57 -2.21 10.17
CA SER A 148 6.08 -1.06 9.41
C SER A 148 7.20 -1.42 8.42
N ASP A 149 7.69 -2.67 8.42
CA ASP A 149 8.80 -3.06 7.56
C ASP A 149 8.39 -2.90 6.08
N PRO A 150 9.17 -2.15 5.28
CA PRO A 150 8.89 -2.05 3.86
C PRO A 150 9.18 -3.41 3.20
N ARG A 151 8.32 -3.80 2.25
CA ARG A 151 8.55 -5.00 1.45
C ARG A 151 8.57 -4.68 -0.02
N VAL A 152 9.65 -5.06 -0.70
CA VAL A 152 9.72 -5.08 -2.16
C VAL A 152 9.36 -6.49 -2.64
N PHE A 153 8.52 -6.56 -3.66
CA PHE A 153 8.23 -7.79 -4.38
C PHE A 153 8.35 -7.51 -5.89
N PHE A 154 8.72 -8.53 -6.67
CA PHE A 154 9.22 -8.37 -8.05
C PHE A 154 10.56 -7.58 -8.14
N ALA A 155 11.41 -7.66 -7.10
CA ALA A 155 12.56 -6.77 -6.91
C ALA A 155 13.62 -6.79 -8.05
N ASP A 156 13.67 -7.86 -8.84
CA ASP A 156 14.59 -8.07 -9.97
C ASP A 156 13.90 -7.96 -11.34
N GLY A 157 12.62 -7.56 -11.37
CA GLY A 157 11.86 -7.42 -12.62
C GLY A 157 11.45 -8.75 -13.27
N HIS A 158 11.59 -9.90 -12.59
CA HIS A 158 11.25 -11.22 -13.16
C HIS A 158 9.81 -11.32 -13.65
N ILE A 159 8.90 -10.53 -13.08
CA ILE A 159 7.51 -10.44 -13.52
C ILE A 159 7.38 -9.32 -14.54
N ALA A 160 7.66 -9.63 -15.80
CA ALA A 160 7.42 -8.76 -16.95
C ALA A 160 8.01 -7.34 -16.83
N GLY A 161 9.12 -7.21 -16.09
CA GLY A 161 9.76 -5.93 -15.80
C GLY A 161 8.98 -5.05 -14.83
N LEU A 162 8.26 -5.63 -13.86
CA LEU A 162 7.60 -4.89 -12.77
C LEU A 162 8.43 -4.84 -11.50
N THR A 163 8.21 -3.80 -10.71
CA THR A 163 8.59 -3.73 -9.29
C THR A 163 7.38 -3.28 -8.49
N ALA A 164 7.21 -3.82 -7.28
CA ALA A 164 6.19 -3.38 -6.35
C ALA A 164 6.79 -3.20 -4.95
N THR A 165 6.40 -2.12 -4.27
CA THR A 165 6.90 -1.80 -2.93
C THR A 165 5.72 -1.47 -2.02
N GLY A 166 5.59 -2.20 -0.93
CA GLY A 166 4.67 -1.88 0.15
C GLY A 166 5.35 -1.14 1.28
N ARG A 167 4.69 -0.10 1.79
CA ARG A 167 5.10 0.68 2.97
C ARG A 167 3.90 0.91 3.86
N ALA A 168 4.05 0.65 5.15
CA ALA A 168 2.98 0.82 6.11
C ALA A 168 3.35 1.82 7.19
N GLN A 169 2.36 2.59 7.63
CA GLN A 169 2.36 3.25 8.92
C GLN A 169 1.47 2.43 9.85
N SER A 170 2.02 2.00 10.97
CA SER A 170 1.33 1.15 11.94
C SER A 170 1.26 1.86 13.29
N TRP A 171 0.07 1.83 13.87
CA TRP A 171 -0.22 2.24 15.23
C TRP A 171 -0.71 1.06 16.03
N HIS A 172 -1.16 1.32 17.26
CA HIS A 172 -1.63 0.26 18.12
C HIS A 172 -2.88 -0.44 17.55
N THR A 173 -3.87 0.34 17.12
CA THR A 173 -5.14 -0.20 16.59
C THR A 173 -5.34 0.04 15.09
N ALA A 174 -4.47 0.81 14.44
CA ALA A 174 -4.63 1.26 13.07
C ALA A 174 -3.43 0.87 12.18
N LEU A 175 -3.68 0.73 10.88
CA LEU A 175 -2.64 0.51 9.88
C LEU A 175 -3.02 1.11 8.53
N ASP A 176 -2.17 1.98 8.02
CA ASP A 176 -2.26 2.55 6.67
C ASP A 176 -1.14 1.97 5.80
N LEU A 177 -1.54 1.17 4.82
CA LEU A 177 -0.66 0.49 3.88
C LEU A 177 -0.75 1.16 2.51
N THR A 178 0.40 1.54 1.95
CA THR A 178 0.52 1.92 0.53
C THR A 178 1.34 0.90 -0.23
N ILE A 179 0.79 0.36 -1.31
CA ILE A 179 1.46 -0.49 -2.30
C ILE A 179 1.67 0.32 -3.58
N THR A 180 2.92 0.52 -3.97
CA THR A 180 3.28 1.23 -5.21
C THR A 180 3.84 0.24 -6.21
N LEU A 181 3.29 0.23 -7.43
CA LEU A 181 3.79 -0.52 -8.58
C LEU A 181 4.48 0.42 -9.56
N GLY A 182 5.56 -0.06 -10.16
CA GLY A 182 6.29 0.66 -11.20
C GLY A 182 6.93 -0.30 -12.20
N ASP A 183 7.38 0.26 -13.31
CA ASP A 183 8.23 -0.47 -14.24
C ASP A 183 9.65 -0.60 -13.64
N TYR A 184 10.23 -1.78 -13.72
CA TYR A 184 11.59 -2.05 -13.27
C TYR A 184 12.59 -1.33 -14.18
N THR A 185 13.24 -0.30 -13.63
CA THR A 185 14.33 0.40 -14.29
C THR A 185 15.65 -0.17 -13.79
N GLN A 186 16.21 -1.11 -14.53
CA GLN A 186 17.50 -1.72 -14.22
C GLN A 186 18.60 -0.64 -14.21
N GLY A 187 19.04 -0.20 -13.03
CA GLY A 187 20.30 0.54 -12.82
C GLY A 187 20.63 1.71 -13.74
N LYS A 188 19.65 2.45 -14.28
CA LYS A 188 19.93 3.71 -14.97
C LYS A 188 19.89 4.86 -13.98
N SER A 189 20.96 4.96 -13.18
CA SER A 189 21.44 6.22 -12.59
C SER A 189 22.30 6.96 -13.62
#